data_AF-A0A1I7N642-F1
#
_entry.id   AF-A0A1I7N642-F1
#
_cell.length_a   1.000
_cell.length_b   1.000
_cell.length_c   1.000
_cell.angle_alpha   90.00
_cell.angle_beta   90.00
_cell.angle_gamma   90.00
#
_symmetry.space_group_name_H-M   'P 1'
#
loop_
_entity.id
_entity.type
_entity.pdbx_description
1 polymer ?
#
loop_
_entity_poly.entity_id
_entity_poly.type
_entity_poly.pdbx_seq_one_letter_code
_entity_poly.pdbx_strand_id
1 'polypeptide(L)' 'MNLYDVYRILDIQQPSNAEEVIARYRELKEKYNQIKETTKDLKTQMLYQRKLIELDDAYLYFLRHQMQ' A
#
# COMPACT_ATOMS: atom_id res chain seq x y z
N MET A 1 -1.28 -6.88 -12.58
CA MET A 1 -0.99 -7.07 -11.15
C MET A 1 -1.39 -8.48 -10.77
N ASN A 2 -0.56 -9.17 -9.99
CA ASN A 2 -0.88 -10.47 -9.38
C ASN A 2 -0.69 -10.40 -7.86
N LEU A 3 -0.97 -11.47 -7.11
CA LEU A 3 -0.81 -11.46 -5.65
C LEU A 3 0.65 -11.25 -5.21
N TYR A 4 1.64 -11.71 -5.99
CA TYR A 4 3.05 -11.46 -5.70
C TYR A 4 3.39 -9.96 -5.77
N ASP A 5 2.88 -9.24 -6.78
CA ASP A 5 3.03 -7.79 -6.89
C ASP A 5 2.40 -7.06 -5.71
N VAL A 6 1.22 -7.52 -5.28
CA VAL A 6 0.53 -6.96 -4.11
C VAL A 6 1.37 -7.12 -2.85
N TYR A 7 1.87 -8.33 -2.58
CA TYR A 7 2.69 -8.58 -1.40
C TYR A 7 4.00 -7.81 -1.45
N ARG A 8 4.62 -7.67 -2.62
CA ARG A 8 5.78 -6.80 -2.82
C ARG A 8 5.49 -5.33 -2.52
N ILE A 9 4.34 -4.80 -2.96
CA ILE A 9 3.94 -3.40 -2.70
C ILE A 9 3.64 -3.18 -1.22
N LEU A 10 3.00 -4.16 -0.58
CA LEU A 10 2.70 -4.13 0.86
C LEU A 10 3.91 -4.48 1.73
N ASP A 11 5.05 -4.81 1.14
CA ASP A 11 6.25 -5.24 1.87
C ASP A 11 5.96 -6.43 2.80
N ILE A 12 5.22 -7.40 2.27
CA ILE A 12 4.87 -8.67 2.92
C ILE A 12 5.65 -9.78 2.20
N GLN A 13 6.49 -10.52 2.93
CA GLN A 13 7.24 -11.64 2.33
C GLN A 13 6.36 -12.88 2.13
N GLN A 14 5.53 -13.20 3.12
CA GLN A 14 4.60 -14.31 3.08
C GLN A 14 3.41 -14.00 4.00
N PRO A 15 2.22 -13.71 3.47
CA PRO A 15 1.07 -13.38 4.31
C PRO A 15 0.54 -14.63 4.99
N SER A 16 0.28 -14.51 6.29
CA SER A 16 -0.33 -15.55 7.11
C SER A 16 -1.86 -15.57 6.99
N ASN A 17 -2.49 -14.41 6.76
CA ASN A 17 -3.93 -14.27 6.55
C ASN A 17 -4.30 -12.90 5.93
N ALA A 18 -5.59 -12.68 5.67
CA ALA A 18 -6.09 -11.44 5.09
C ALA A 18 -6.02 -10.23 6.05
N GLU A 19 -6.11 -10.45 7.36
CA GLU A 19 -6.02 -9.38 8.36
C GLU A 19 -4.62 -8.74 8.38
N GLU A 20 -3.58 -9.55 8.23
CA GLU A 20 -2.20 -9.07 8.10
C GLU A 20 -2.04 -8.12 6.90
N VAL A 21 -2.63 -8.49 5.76
CA VAL A 21 -2.62 -7.67 4.54
C VAL A 21 -3.34 -6.35 4.77
N ILE A 22 -4.49 -6.36 5.43
CA ILE A 22 -5.28 -5.16 5.75
C ILE A 22 -4.53 -4.26 6.74
N ALA A 23 -3.95 -4.84 7.79
CA ALA A 23 -3.18 -4.11 8.79
C ALA A 23 -1.97 -3.43 8.16
N ARG A 24 -1.23 -4.16 7.32
CA ARG A 24 -0.05 -3.63 6.64
C ARG A 24 -0.39 -2.53 5.65
N TYR A 25 -1.48 -2.67 4.90
CA TYR A 25 -2.01 -1.61 4.04
C TYR A 25 -2.28 -0.32 4.84
N ARG A 26 -2.96 -0.44 5.99
CA ARG A 26 -3.29 0.73 6.84
C ARG A 26 -2.03 1.40 7.38
N GLU A 27 -1.07 0.63 7.88
CA GLU A 27 0.19 1.13 8.40
C GLU A 27 0.98 1.92 7.33
N LEU A 28 1.13 1.34 6.13
CA LEU A 28 1.85 1.99 5.03
C LEU A 28 1.12 3.24 4.54
N LYS A 29 -0.22 3.21 4.47
CA LYS A 29 -1.03 4.35 4.05
C LYS A 29 -0.89 5.52 5.00
N GLU A 30 -0.97 5.26 6.30
CA GLU A 30 -0.75 6.28 7.34
C GLU A 30 0.66 6.86 7.24
N LYS A 31 1.68 6.00 7.17
CA LYS A 31 3.08 6.42 7.05
C LYS A 31 3.33 7.30 5.82
N TYR A 32 2.78 6.90 4.67
CA TYR A 32 2.99 7.65 3.42
C TYR A 32 2.23 8.98 3.41
N ASN A 33 1.03 9.03 4.00
CA ASN A 33 0.29 10.29 4.20
C ASN A 33 1.06 11.23 5.12
N GLN A 34 1.54 10.74 6.27
CA GLN A 34 2.31 11.55 7.21
C GLN A 34 3.54 12.18 6.54
N ILE A 35 4.29 11.41 5.75
CA ILE A 35 5.48 11.93 5.06
C ILE A 35 5.10 12.96 3.99
N LYS A 36 4.05 12.68 3.20
CA LYS A 36 3.55 13.60 2.17
C LYS A 36 3.08 14.93 2.77
N GLU A 37 2.40 14.91 3.90
CA GLU A 37 1.80 16.09 4.53
C GLU A 37 2.82 16.94 5.30
N THR A 38 3.83 16.30 5.89
CA THR A 38 4.83 17.00 6.71
C THR A 38 6.02 17.53 5.91
N THR A 39 6.28 16.98 4.72
CA THR A 39 7.35 17.48 3.84
C THR A 39 6.92 18.71 3.05
N LYS A 40 7.83 19.67 2.90
CA LYS A 40 7.64 20.87 2.03
C LYS A 40 8.16 20.66 0.61
N ASP A 41 8.94 19.61 0.38
CA ASP A 41 9.52 19.33 -0.95
C ASP A 41 8.46 18.71 -1.88
N LEU A 42 8.07 19.44 -2.91
CA LEU A 42 7.06 19.02 -3.88
C LEU A 42 7.43 17.68 -4.55
N LYS A 43 8.72 17.45 -4.83
CA LYS A 43 9.16 16.19 -5.43
C LYS A 43 8.88 15.01 -4.51
N THR A 44 9.18 15.15 -3.23
CA THR A 44 8.86 14.16 -2.20
C THR A 44 7.35 13.99 -2.07
N GLN A 45 6.56 15.06 -2.05
CA GLN A 45 5.10 14.97 -2.02
C GLN A 45 4.54 14.15 -3.19
N MET A 46 5.01 14.42 -4.42
CA MET A 46 4.58 13.69 -5.61
C MET A 46 5.00 12.22 -5.58
N LEU A 47 6.20 11.92 -5.10
CA LEU A 47 6.67 10.55 -4.95
C LEU A 47 5.79 9.75 -3.96
N TYR A 48 5.43 10.34 -2.82
CA TYR A 48 4.55 9.68 -1.86
C TYR A 48 3.10 9.63 -2.33
N GLN A 49 2.63 10.63 -3.10
CA GLN A 49 1.33 10.54 -3.76
C GLN A 49 1.28 9.35 -4.72
N ARG A 50 2.33 9.14 -5.52
CA ARG A 50 2.42 7.97 -6.39
C ARG A 50 2.43 6.65 -5.61
N LYS A 51 3.19 6.57 -4.51
CA LYS A 51 3.21 5.38 -3.64
C LYS A 51 1.84 5.07 -3.05
N LEU A 52 1.07 6.08 -2.64
CA LEU A 52 -0.29 5.92 -2.13
C LEU A 52 -1.24 5.35 -3.18
N ILE A 53 -1.12 5.79 -4.44
CA ILE A 53 -1.92 5.24 -5.55
C ILE A 53 -1.57 3.78 -5.79
N GLU A 54 -0.27 3.45 -5.90
CA GLU A 54 0.19 2.06 -6.08
C GLU A 54 -0.27 1.16 -4.92
N LEU A 55 -0.27 1.69 -3.69
CA LEU A 55 -0.74 1.01 -2.49
C LEU A 55 -2.26 0.75 -2.51
N ASP A 56 -3.05 1.76 -2.89
CA ASP A 56 -4.51 1.64 -3.00
C ASP A 56 -4.92 0.65 -4.09
N ASP A 57 -4.24 0.67 -5.25
CA ASP A 57 -4.48 -0.28 -6.33
C ASP A 57 -4.19 -1.72 -5.91
N ALA A 58 -3.07 -1.96 -5.20
CA ALA A 58 -2.69 -3.26 -4.68
C ALA A 58 -3.73 -3.80 -3.69
N TYR A 59 -4.20 -2.94 -2.78
CA TYR A 59 -5.23 -3.31 -1.81
C TYR A 59 -6.58 -3.62 -2.47
N LEU A 60 -7.01 -2.83 -3.45
CA LEU A 60 -8.24 -3.10 -4.20
C LEU A 60 -8.18 -4.43 -4.97
N TYR A 61 -7.03 -4.75 -5.56
CA TYR A 61 -6.84 -6.04 -6.23
C TYR A 61 -6.93 -7.21 -5.25
N PHE A 62 -6.29 -7.08 -4.08
CA PHE A 62 -6.37 -8.08 -3.02
C PHE A 62 -7.80 -8.34 -2.59
N LEU A 63 -8.57 -7.28 -2.29
CA LEU A 63 -9.97 -7.40 -1.89
C LEU A 63 -10.82 -8.10 -2.95
N ARG A 64 -10.61 -7.79 -4.23
CA ARG A 64 -11.31 -8.48 -5.33
C ARG A 64 -10.98 -9.97 -5.37
N HIS A 65 -9.72 -10.35 -5.11
CA HIS A 65 -9.30 -11.76 -5.08
C HIS A 65 -9.80 -12.53 -3.86
N GLN A 66 -10.02 -11.88 -2.72
CA GLN A 66 -10.58 -12.55 -1.54
C GLN A 66 -12.09 -12.84 -1.66
N MET A 67 -12.79 -12.12 -2.54
CA MET A 67 -14.24 -12.30 -2.79
C MET A 67 -14.55 -13.28 -3.93
N GLN A 68 -13.53 -13.88 -4.54
CA GLN A 68 -13.64 -14.90 -5.58
C GLN A 68 -13.36 -16.29 -5.00
#